data_AF-A0A7C1FSV3-F1
#
_entry.id   AF-A0A7C1FSV3-F1
#
_cell.length_a   1.000
_cell.length_b   1.000
_cell.length_c   1.000
_cell.angle_alpha   90.00
_cell.angle_beta   90.00
_cell.angle_gamma   90.00
#
_symmetry.space_group_name_H-M   'P 1'
#
loop_
_entity.id
_entity.type
_entity.pdbx_description
1 polymer ?
#
loop_
_entity_poly.entity_id
_entity_poly.type
_entity_poly.pdbx_seq_one_letter_code
_entity_poly.pdbx_strand_id
1 'polypeptide(L)'
;MPWSLLPAFPPVVEAGLFVNAPPPASLAQWPFLRLTSPNAWPQWLSGAPHFGSLAIALACWWAWCLALLPRTWYARHGLRRAVLLCLARIAREHFTYRVLAMGVVGSLGVAAVWAFGGNSWAALLSSLIGMLCGGGIVWAVRILGHQILQREAMGFGDVLLMAMIGAFLGWQPCLVVFFLAPLLALAAGIVQWLLVRDDSIPYGPFLCLAALAVIVFWARVWDRLYPLLALGWFVPLALVFCLAIMGPLLLLVHRLRMLLEKLLD
;
A
#
# COMPACT_ATOMS: atom_id res chain seq x y z
N MET A 1 6.89 42.24 0.11
CA MET A 1 5.91 42.08 -0.99
C MET A 1 5.30 40.68 -0.88
N PRO A 2 4.10 40.53 -0.30
CA PRO A 2 3.51 39.24 0.02
C PRO A 2 2.61 38.75 -1.14
N TRP A 3 2.86 37.53 -1.64
CA TRP A 3 2.05 36.89 -2.68
C TRP A 3 1.60 35.46 -2.33
N SER A 4 1.62 35.07 -1.04
CA SER A 4 1.10 33.77 -0.63
C SER A 4 -0.37 33.84 -0.21
N LEU A 5 -1.25 33.31 -1.06
CA LEU A 5 -2.70 33.15 -0.90
C LEU A 5 -3.13 32.04 0.08
N LEU A 6 -2.36 31.72 1.12
CA LEU A 6 -2.73 30.71 2.11
C LEU A 6 -2.94 31.34 3.50
N PRO A 7 -4.03 31.00 4.22
CA PRO A 7 -4.33 31.56 5.53
C PRO A 7 -3.25 31.18 6.54
N ALA A 8 -2.78 32.17 7.31
CA ALA A 8 -1.89 31.98 8.45
C ALA A 8 -2.57 31.06 9.48
N PHE A 9 -1.96 29.90 9.76
CA PHE A 9 -2.43 29.01 10.81
C PHE A 9 -1.97 29.54 12.18
N PRO A 10 -2.85 29.54 13.21
CA PRO A 10 -2.50 30.04 14.54
C PRO A 10 -1.50 29.11 15.25
N PRO A 11 -0.69 29.66 16.20
CA PRO A 11 0.26 28.88 16.97
C PRO A 11 -0.49 28.00 17.98
N VAL A 12 -0.35 26.68 17.88
CA VAL A 12 -0.88 25.76 18.89
C VAL A 12 0.16 25.54 19.98
N VAL A 13 -0.29 25.83 21.20
CA VAL A 13 0.41 25.77 22.49
C VAL A 13 0.79 24.34 22.89
N GLU A 14 1.93 24.25 23.57
CA GLU A 14 2.61 23.07 24.11
C GLU A 14 1.78 22.22 25.08
N ALA A 15 1.97 20.89 25.03
CA ALA A 15 1.89 20.01 26.21
C ALA A 15 2.59 18.65 25.98
N GLY A 16 3.79 18.49 26.53
CA GLY A 16 4.19 17.30 27.31
C GLY A 16 4.73 16.04 26.61
N LEU A 17 6.05 15.83 26.77
CA LEU A 17 6.85 14.59 26.68
C LEU A 17 7.44 14.15 25.31
N PHE A 18 8.04 15.16 24.66
CA PHE A 18 9.35 15.17 23.96
C PHE A 18 9.55 14.41 22.63
N VAL A 19 8.95 14.93 21.55
CA VAL A 19 9.70 15.20 20.31
C VAL A 19 9.53 16.68 19.97
N ASN A 20 10.51 17.47 20.41
CA ASN A 20 10.67 18.87 20.01
C ASN A 20 11.29 18.91 18.62
N ALA A 21 10.47 19.14 17.60
CA ALA A 21 10.94 19.81 16.39
C ALA A 21 9.95 20.94 16.09
N PRO A 22 10.35 22.23 16.20
CA PRO A 22 9.47 23.33 15.82
C PRO A 22 9.02 23.14 14.37
N PRO A 23 7.78 23.53 14.01
CA PRO A 23 7.37 23.58 12.62
C PRO A 23 8.37 24.51 11.91
N PRO A 24 9.09 24.02 10.89
CA PRO A 24 10.09 24.84 10.26
C PRO A 24 9.46 26.07 9.59
N ALA A 25 10.11 27.22 9.76
CA ALA A 25 9.63 28.53 9.28
C ALA A 25 9.58 28.65 7.74
N SER A 26 10.00 27.61 7.00
CA SER A 26 9.94 27.54 5.54
C SER A 26 9.78 26.09 5.06
N LEU A 27 9.08 25.89 3.94
CA LEU A 27 8.93 24.58 3.28
C LEU A 27 10.29 23.94 2.91
N ALA A 28 11.38 24.72 2.85
CA ALA A 28 12.75 24.27 2.56
C ALA A 28 13.38 23.42 3.68
N GLN A 29 12.83 23.45 4.90
CA GLN A 29 13.37 22.75 6.06
C GLN A 29 12.65 21.43 6.37
N TRP A 30 11.66 21.02 5.56
CA TRP A 30 11.10 19.67 5.64
C TRP A 30 11.98 18.73 4.82
N PRO A 31 12.87 17.92 5.43
CA PRO A 31 13.53 16.86 4.69
C PRO A 31 12.45 15.94 4.11
N PHE A 32 12.60 15.57 2.83
CA PHE A 32 11.65 14.80 2.02
C PHE A 32 10.95 13.65 2.80
N LEU A 33 11.68 12.94 3.66
CA LEU A 33 11.16 11.82 4.44
C LEU A 33 10.19 12.22 5.57
N ARG A 34 10.29 13.45 6.10
CA ARG A 34 9.37 13.96 7.13
C ARG A 34 8.00 14.35 6.57
N LEU A 35 7.85 14.49 5.26
CA LEU A 35 6.55 14.79 4.63
C LEU A 35 5.60 13.60 4.67
N THR A 36 6.14 12.39 4.83
CA THR A 36 5.38 11.14 4.83
C THR A 36 5.44 10.42 6.17
N SER A 37 6.50 10.57 6.98
CA SER A 37 6.63 9.91 8.28
C SER A 37 6.77 10.86 9.47
N PRO A 38 6.07 10.62 10.60
CA PRO A 38 6.22 11.44 11.81
C PRO A 38 7.61 11.34 12.43
N ASN A 39 8.24 10.18 12.31
CA ASN A 39 9.51 9.87 12.95
C ASN A 39 10.69 10.22 12.04
N ALA A 40 11.81 10.60 12.66
CA ALA A 40 13.07 10.81 11.95
C ALA A 40 13.57 9.51 11.30
N TRP A 41 14.32 9.65 10.19
CA TRP A 41 14.90 8.50 9.52
C TRP A 41 15.80 7.72 10.48
N PRO A 42 15.60 6.41 10.63
CA PRO A 42 16.33 5.68 11.64
C PRO A 42 17.78 5.44 11.21
N GLN A 43 18.77 5.72 12.07
CA GLN A 43 20.20 5.63 11.72
C GLN A 43 20.66 4.20 11.32
N TRP A 44 20.13 3.18 11.98
CA TRP A 44 20.22 1.75 11.63
C TRP A 44 19.69 1.37 10.24
N LEU A 45 18.89 2.22 9.60
CA LEU A 45 18.39 2.07 8.22
C LEU A 45 19.15 2.97 7.22
N SER A 46 20.21 3.66 7.66
CA SER A 46 21.08 4.43 6.76
C SER A 46 21.83 3.51 5.77
N GLY A 47 22.42 4.13 4.74
CA GLY A 47 23.15 3.43 3.68
C GLY A 47 24.45 2.79 4.17
N ALA A 48 25.40 2.55 3.26
CA ALA A 48 26.70 1.98 3.63
C ALA A 48 27.32 2.72 4.85
N PRO A 49 27.77 2.00 5.90
CA PRO A 49 28.15 0.57 5.90
C PRO A 49 27.09 -0.41 6.47
N HIS A 50 25.84 -0.02 6.73
CA HIS A 50 24.87 -0.92 7.36
C HIS A 50 24.30 -1.97 6.38
N PHE A 51 24.75 -3.23 6.47
CA PHE A 51 24.25 -4.34 5.64
C PHE A 51 22.79 -4.72 5.93
N GLY A 52 22.29 -4.43 7.13
CA GLY A 52 20.90 -4.72 7.51
C GLY A 52 19.88 -3.99 6.63
N SER A 53 20.16 -2.73 6.28
CA SER A 53 19.28 -1.93 5.42
C SER A 53 19.26 -2.47 3.98
N LEU A 54 20.41 -2.91 3.47
CA LEU A 54 20.52 -3.58 2.16
C LEU A 54 19.72 -4.89 2.13
N ALA A 55 19.85 -5.71 3.17
CA ALA A 55 19.12 -6.98 3.26
C ALA A 55 17.60 -6.74 3.26
N ILE A 56 17.11 -5.72 3.97
CA ILE A 56 15.69 -5.34 3.97
C ILE A 56 15.25 -4.89 2.58
N ALA A 57 16.03 -4.02 1.91
CA ALA A 57 15.69 -3.54 0.56
C ALA A 57 15.63 -4.69 -0.44
N LEU A 58 16.62 -5.59 -0.42
CA LEU A 58 16.66 -6.76 -1.28
C LEU A 58 15.53 -7.74 -0.97
N ALA A 59 15.24 -7.98 0.31
CA ALA A 59 14.08 -8.78 0.72
C ALA A 59 12.78 -8.16 0.19
N CYS A 60 12.65 -6.84 0.26
CA CYS A 60 11.47 -6.15 -0.24
C CYS A 60 11.31 -6.31 -1.76
N TRP A 61 12.41 -6.12 -2.49
CA TRP A 61 12.46 -6.26 -3.95
C TRP A 61 12.17 -7.68 -4.41
N TRP A 62 12.81 -8.68 -3.78
CA TRP A 62 12.58 -10.09 -4.10
C TRP A 62 11.19 -10.56 -3.70
N ALA A 63 10.65 -10.08 -2.58
CA ALA A 63 9.27 -10.35 -2.19
C ALA A 63 8.29 -9.86 -3.28
N TRP A 64 8.52 -8.68 -3.83
CA TRP A 64 7.72 -8.15 -4.94
C TRP A 64 7.89 -8.98 -6.22
N CYS A 65 9.12 -9.29 -6.61
CA CYS A 65 9.38 -10.14 -7.78
C CYS A 65 8.67 -11.49 -7.65
N LEU A 66 8.72 -12.12 -6.47
CA LEU A 66 8.03 -13.39 -6.19
C LEU A 66 6.51 -13.25 -6.11
N ALA A 67 5.98 -12.07 -5.78
CA ALA A 67 4.54 -11.78 -5.78
C ALA A 67 3.99 -11.64 -7.20
N LEU A 68 4.80 -11.15 -8.15
CA LEU A 68 4.45 -11.09 -9.58
C LEU A 68 4.40 -12.48 -10.26
N LEU A 69 5.05 -13.50 -9.67
CA LEU A 69 4.99 -14.86 -10.20
C LEU A 69 3.59 -15.46 -9.96
N PRO A 70 2.98 -16.10 -10.97
CA PRO A 70 1.68 -16.74 -10.82
C PRO A 70 1.76 -17.90 -9.81
N ARG A 71 1.32 -17.66 -8.57
CA ARG A 71 1.24 -18.68 -7.52
C ARG A 71 -0.09 -19.43 -7.59
N THR A 72 -0.13 -20.52 -8.35
CA THR A 72 -1.19 -21.53 -8.18
C THR A 72 -0.78 -22.49 -7.07
N TRP A 73 -1.30 -22.30 -5.86
CA TRP A 73 -0.97 -23.15 -4.72
C TRP A 73 -1.98 -24.30 -4.60
N TYR A 74 -1.53 -25.55 -4.84
CA TYR A 74 -2.35 -26.75 -4.71
C TYR A 74 -2.08 -27.42 -3.35
N ALA A 75 -2.89 -27.10 -2.35
CA ALA A 75 -2.69 -27.56 -0.96
C ALA A 75 -3.01 -29.06 -0.72
N ARG A 76 -3.39 -29.83 -1.74
CA ARG A 76 -3.93 -31.20 -1.55
C ARG A 76 -2.88 -32.31 -1.40
N HIS A 77 -1.59 -32.07 -1.67
CA HIS A 77 -0.57 -33.15 -1.74
C HIS A 77 0.74 -32.88 -0.96
N GLY A 78 0.68 -32.10 0.13
CA GLY A 78 1.81 -31.85 1.04
C GLY A 78 2.77 -30.74 0.59
N LEU A 79 3.31 -30.00 1.56
CA LEU A 79 4.08 -28.76 1.35
C LEU A 79 5.29 -28.94 0.41
N ARG A 80 6.03 -30.05 0.54
CA ARG A 80 7.23 -30.31 -0.28
C ARG A 80 6.89 -30.52 -1.76
N ARG A 81 5.82 -31.26 -2.07
CA ARG A 81 5.39 -31.49 -3.46
C ARG A 81 4.76 -30.23 -4.06
N ALA A 82 4.02 -29.45 -3.27
CA ALA A 82 3.50 -28.15 -3.72
C ALA A 82 4.64 -27.17 -4.07
N VAL A 83 5.71 -27.12 -3.25
CA VAL A 83 6.89 -26.30 -3.54
C VAL A 83 7.64 -26.81 -4.77
N LEU A 84 7.88 -28.13 -4.89
CA LEU A 84 8.57 -28.69 -6.05
C LEU A 84 7.77 -28.51 -7.36
N LEU A 85 6.44 -28.68 -7.34
CA LEU A 85 5.59 -28.43 -8.50
C LEU A 85 5.54 -26.94 -8.85
N CYS A 86 5.54 -26.05 -7.84
CA CYS A 86 5.65 -24.62 -8.05
C CYS A 86 7.00 -24.28 -8.70
N LEU A 87 8.12 -24.77 -8.15
CA LEU A 87 9.47 -24.56 -8.70
C LEU A 87 9.64 -25.14 -10.10
N ALA A 88 9.09 -26.33 -10.38
CA ALA A 88 9.14 -26.95 -11.70
C ALA A 88 8.32 -26.17 -12.74
N ARG A 89 7.20 -25.56 -12.34
CA ARG A 89 6.38 -24.70 -13.21
C ARG A 89 7.05 -23.35 -13.46
N ILE A 90 7.60 -22.75 -12.41
CA ILE A 90 8.45 -21.55 -12.45
C ILE A 90 9.63 -21.75 -13.42
N ALA A 91 10.25 -22.93 -13.43
CA ALA A 91 11.35 -23.23 -14.35
C ALA A 91 10.93 -23.43 -15.82
N ARG A 92 9.67 -23.76 -16.11
CA ARG A 92 9.17 -24.00 -17.48
C ARG A 92 8.59 -22.77 -18.17
N GLU A 93 8.13 -21.79 -17.40
CA GLU A 93 7.47 -20.59 -17.92
C GLU A 93 8.48 -19.55 -18.40
N HIS A 94 8.41 -19.18 -19.68
CA HIS A 94 9.30 -18.18 -20.28
C HIS A 94 9.15 -16.79 -19.63
N PHE A 95 7.96 -16.50 -19.08
CA PHE A 95 7.69 -15.28 -18.33
C PHE A 95 8.51 -15.19 -17.03
N THR A 96 8.77 -16.33 -16.39
CA THR A 96 9.51 -16.39 -15.13
C THR A 96 10.97 -15.98 -15.30
N TYR A 97 11.61 -16.34 -16.41
CA TYR A 97 12.98 -15.88 -16.68
C TYR A 97 13.06 -14.36 -16.80
N ARG A 98 12.05 -13.71 -17.41
CA ARG A 98 11.99 -12.24 -17.52
C ARG A 98 11.84 -11.58 -16.14
N VAL A 99 10.99 -12.12 -15.27
CA VAL A 99 10.84 -11.60 -13.90
C VAL A 99 12.10 -11.82 -13.07
N LEU A 100 12.77 -12.97 -13.22
CA LEU A 100 14.00 -13.26 -12.51
C LEU A 100 15.17 -12.39 -13.01
N ALA A 101 15.26 -12.14 -14.32
CA ALA A 101 16.20 -11.18 -14.90
C ALA A 101 15.95 -9.76 -14.38
N MET A 102 14.68 -9.33 -14.32
CA MET A 102 14.29 -8.06 -13.69
C MET A 102 14.71 -8.04 -12.21
N GLY A 103 14.51 -9.14 -11.48
CA GLY A 103 14.92 -9.32 -10.10
C GLY A 103 16.42 -9.09 -9.90
N VAL A 104 17.26 -9.72 -10.74
CA VAL A 104 18.72 -9.58 -10.70
C VAL A 104 19.13 -8.14 -11.05
N VAL A 105 18.62 -7.58 -12.15
CA VAL A 105 18.93 -6.19 -12.57
C VAL A 105 18.53 -5.19 -11.48
N GLY A 106 17.35 -5.34 -10.90
CA GLY A 106 16.90 -4.49 -9.80
C GLY A 106 17.75 -4.63 -8.53
N SER A 107 18.20 -5.85 -8.20
CA SER A 107 19.08 -6.08 -7.06
C SER A 107 20.44 -5.39 -7.22
N LEU A 108 20.99 -5.36 -8.44
CA LEU A 108 22.20 -4.60 -8.76
C LEU A 108 21.96 -3.09 -8.60
N GLY A 109 20.81 -2.59 -9.07
CA GLY A 109 20.41 -1.19 -8.88
C GLY A 109 20.29 -0.80 -7.40
N VAL A 110 19.63 -1.63 -6.59
CA VAL A 110 19.51 -1.42 -5.14
C VAL A 110 20.87 -1.40 -4.45
N ALA A 111 21.77 -2.33 -4.80
CA ALA A 111 23.12 -2.38 -4.27
C ALA A 111 23.95 -1.14 -4.66
N ALA A 112 23.80 -0.65 -5.89
CA ALA A 112 24.46 0.56 -6.35
C ALA A 112 23.99 1.79 -5.56
N VAL A 113 22.67 1.99 -5.41
CA VAL A 113 22.13 3.13 -4.63
C VAL A 113 22.50 3.03 -3.14
N TRP A 114 22.57 1.81 -2.60
CA TRP A 114 23.07 1.59 -1.23
C TRP A 114 24.53 2.05 -1.06
N ALA A 115 25.38 1.81 -2.07
CA ALA A 115 26.77 2.26 -2.06
C ALA A 115 26.90 3.79 -2.16
N PHE A 116 26.01 4.47 -2.88
CA PHE A 116 25.97 5.94 -2.94
C PHE A 116 25.44 6.59 -1.66
N GLY A 117 24.57 5.89 -0.92
CA GLY A 117 24.04 6.35 0.37
C GLY A 117 23.20 7.64 0.30
N GLY A 118 23.11 8.34 1.44
CA GLY A 118 22.42 9.65 1.54
C GLY A 118 20.90 9.60 1.36
N ASN A 119 20.34 10.72 0.87
CA ASN A 119 18.89 10.86 0.67
C ASN A 119 18.35 9.91 -0.42
N SER A 120 19.17 9.55 -1.41
CA SER A 120 18.78 8.64 -2.50
C SER A 120 18.49 7.24 -1.97
N TRP A 121 19.29 6.75 -1.03
CA TRP A 121 19.05 5.47 -0.35
C TRP A 121 17.74 5.48 0.43
N ALA A 122 17.53 6.52 1.22
CA ALA A 122 16.33 6.61 2.04
C ALA A 122 15.06 6.74 1.19
N ALA A 123 15.11 7.48 0.08
CA ALA A 123 14.03 7.55 -0.89
C ALA A 123 13.74 6.16 -1.50
N LEU A 124 14.77 5.47 -2.01
CA LEU A 124 14.61 4.14 -2.61
C LEU A 124 13.99 3.12 -1.64
N LEU A 125 14.50 3.07 -0.40
CA LEU A 125 13.99 2.14 0.60
C LEU A 125 12.55 2.47 0.98
N SER A 126 12.22 3.76 1.11
CA SER A 126 10.85 4.19 1.39
C SER A 126 9.88 3.83 0.25
N SER A 127 10.31 3.94 -1.00
CA SER A 127 9.56 3.51 -2.19
C SER A 127 9.35 2.00 -2.22
N LEU A 128 10.38 1.20 -1.91
CA LEU A 128 10.26 -0.26 -1.85
C LEU A 128 9.27 -0.72 -0.77
N ILE A 129 9.34 -0.11 0.41
CA ILE A 129 8.40 -0.39 1.51
C ILE A 129 6.99 0.05 1.11
N GLY A 130 6.84 1.25 0.57
CA GLY A 130 5.55 1.76 0.12
C GLY A 130 4.90 0.90 -0.96
N MET A 131 5.68 0.44 -1.94
CA MET A 131 5.25 -0.50 -2.97
C MET A 131 4.72 -1.80 -2.37
N LEU A 132 5.45 -2.40 -1.43
CA LEU A 132 5.03 -3.62 -0.75
C LEU A 132 3.81 -3.43 0.14
N CYS A 133 3.75 -2.33 0.89
CA CYS A 133 2.60 -2.05 1.73
C CYS A 133 1.35 -1.80 0.87
N GLY A 134 1.41 -0.90 -0.10
CA GLY A 134 0.28 -0.57 -0.98
C GLY A 134 -0.19 -1.77 -1.78
N GLY A 135 0.72 -2.43 -2.50
CA GLY A 135 0.40 -3.64 -3.27
C GLY A 135 -0.03 -4.80 -2.37
N GLY A 136 0.64 -4.99 -1.23
CA GLY A 136 0.36 -6.08 -0.29
C GLY A 136 -1.01 -6.00 0.35
N ILE A 137 -1.50 -4.79 0.68
CA ILE A 137 -2.85 -4.59 1.24
C ILE A 137 -3.91 -5.01 0.23
N VAL A 138 -3.87 -4.48 -1.00
CA VAL A 138 -4.85 -4.80 -2.05
C VAL A 138 -4.75 -6.27 -2.44
N TRP A 139 -3.53 -6.82 -2.47
CA TRP A 139 -3.33 -8.23 -2.76
C TRP A 139 -3.91 -9.13 -1.67
N ALA A 140 -3.76 -8.78 -0.38
CA ALA A 140 -4.38 -9.51 0.72
C ALA A 140 -5.91 -9.49 0.62
N VAL A 141 -6.49 -8.33 0.31
CA VAL A 141 -7.94 -8.18 0.06
C VAL A 141 -8.40 -9.07 -1.09
N ARG A 142 -7.65 -9.09 -2.20
CA ARG A 142 -7.92 -9.94 -3.35
C ARG A 142 -7.93 -11.43 -2.98
N ILE A 143 -6.95 -11.89 -2.20
CA ILE A 143 -6.87 -13.29 -1.75
C ILE A 143 -8.07 -13.64 -0.87
N LEU A 144 -8.38 -12.81 0.12
CA LEU A 144 -9.54 -13.01 1.02
C LEU A 144 -10.86 -13.02 0.24
N GLY A 145 -11.04 -12.05 -0.66
CA GLY A 145 -12.23 -11.94 -1.51
C GLY A 145 -12.39 -13.16 -2.43
N HIS A 146 -11.32 -13.61 -3.07
CA HIS A 146 -11.35 -14.80 -3.94
C HIS A 146 -11.74 -16.08 -3.16
N GLN A 147 -11.20 -16.26 -1.96
CA GLN A 147 -11.52 -17.43 -1.13
C GLN A 147 -12.99 -17.46 -0.70
N ILE A 148 -13.55 -16.31 -0.35
CA ILE A 148 -14.92 -16.19 0.19
C ILE A 148 -15.98 -16.15 -0.91
N LEU A 149 -15.79 -15.31 -1.93
CA LEU A 149 -16.80 -15.05 -2.96
C LEU A 149 -16.70 -16.00 -4.16
N GLN A 150 -15.62 -16.79 -4.27
CA GLN A 150 -15.33 -17.67 -5.42
C GLN A 150 -15.41 -16.95 -6.78
N ARG A 151 -15.30 -15.61 -6.77
CA ARG A 151 -15.27 -14.72 -7.92
C ARG A 151 -14.03 -13.86 -7.82
N GLU A 152 -13.51 -13.42 -8.96
CA GLU A 152 -12.38 -12.48 -8.99
C GLU A 152 -12.84 -11.12 -8.45
N ALA A 153 -12.65 -10.91 -7.14
CA ALA A 153 -13.15 -9.72 -6.44
C ALA A 153 -12.43 -8.43 -6.86
N MET A 154 -11.18 -8.53 -7.30
CA MET A 154 -10.36 -7.41 -7.79
C MET A 154 -9.38 -7.86 -8.86
N GLY A 155 -9.20 -7.02 -9.88
CA GLY A 155 -8.25 -7.25 -10.96
C GLY A 155 -6.81 -7.15 -10.45
N PHE A 156 -5.88 -7.87 -11.08
CA PHE A 156 -4.45 -7.72 -10.76
C PHE A 156 -3.92 -6.31 -11.09
N GLY A 157 -4.57 -5.62 -12.03
CA GLY A 157 -4.26 -4.22 -12.36
C GLY A 157 -4.38 -3.30 -11.15
N ASP A 158 -5.38 -3.48 -10.29
CA ASP A 158 -5.59 -2.63 -9.10
C ASP A 158 -4.47 -2.82 -8.05
N VAL A 159 -3.95 -4.05 -7.94
CA VAL A 159 -2.79 -4.36 -7.07
C VAL A 159 -1.54 -3.64 -7.58
N LEU A 160 -1.28 -3.69 -8.89
CA LEU A 160 -0.16 -3.00 -9.52
C LEU A 160 -0.29 -1.48 -9.39
N LEU A 161 -1.49 -0.95 -9.57
CA LEU A 161 -1.75 0.49 -9.47
C LEU A 161 -1.50 0.99 -8.04
N MET A 162 -1.97 0.26 -7.02
CA MET A 162 -1.68 0.60 -5.64
C MET A 162 -0.20 0.44 -5.28
N ALA A 163 0.48 -0.57 -5.82
CA ALA A 163 1.92 -0.72 -5.63
C ALA A 163 2.71 0.44 -6.24
N MET A 164 2.29 0.93 -7.41
CA MET A 164 2.86 2.12 -8.03
C MET A 164 2.61 3.36 -7.17
N ILE A 165 1.38 3.58 -6.72
CA ILE A 165 1.05 4.69 -5.80
C ILE A 165 1.92 4.61 -4.53
N GLY A 166 2.12 3.43 -3.98
CA GLY A 166 2.98 3.22 -2.82
C GLY A 166 4.45 3.47 -3.06
N ALA A 167 4.96 3.15 -4.25
CA ALA A 167 6.33 3.48 -4.61
C ALA A 167 6.57 4.99 -4.63
N PHE A 168 5.58 5.78 -5.06
CA PHE A 168 5.70 7.24 -5.19
C PHE A 168 5.34 8.01 -3.91
N LEU A 169 4.26 7.62 -3.24
CA LEU A 169 3.72 8.35 -2.08
C LEU A 169 4.21 7.79 -0.74
N GLY A 170 4.73 6.57 -0.72
CA GLY A 170 5.05 5.85 0.51
C GLY A 170 3.84 5.11 1.10
N TRP A 171 4.06 4.48 2.25
CA TRP A 171 3.06 3.57 2.83
C TRP A 171 1.93 4.31 3.57
N GLN A 172 2.17 5.52 4.10
CA GLN A 172 1.17 6.27 4.87
C GLN A 172 0.03 6.79 3.99
N PRO A 173 0.28 7.47 2.85
CA PRO A 173 -0.80 7.93 1.99
C PRO A 173 -1.55 6.75 1.35
N CYS A 174 -0.88 5.62 1.10
CA CYS A 174 -1.52 4.41 0.57
C CYS A 174 -2.68 3.92 1.43
N LEU A 175 -2.55 4.01 2.75
CA LEU A 175 -3.63 3.61 3.65
C LEU A 175 -4.86 4.50 3.42
N VAL A 176 -4.65 5.80 3.32
CA VAL A 176 -5.72 6.77 3.07
C VAL A 176 -6.37 6.52 1.71
N VAL A 177 -5.57 6.31 0.65
CA VAL A 177 -6.07 5.98 -0.68
C VAL A 177 -6.90 4.71 -0.66
N PHE A 178 -6.44 3.67 0.03
CA PHE A 178 -7.15 2.40 0.16
C PHE A 178 -8.53 2.54 0.81
N PHE A 179 -8.65 3.37 1.86
CA PHE A 179 -9.95 3.61 2.51
C PHE A 179 -10.84 4.58 1.74
N LEU A 180 -10.25 5.56 1.05
CA LEU A 180 -10.99 6.57 0.31
C LEU A 180 -11.56 6.02 -1.00
N ALA A 181 -10.87 5.08 -1.66
CA ALA A 181 -11.29 4.53 -2.95
C ALA A 181 -12.66 3.83 -2.90
N PRO A 182 -12.96 2.91 -1.95
CA PRO A 182 -14.29 2.32 -1.82
C PRO A 182 -15.38 3.34 -1.46
N LEU A 183 -15.05 4.40 -0.70
CA LEU A 183 -16.02 5.44 -0.35
C LEU A 183 -16.42 6.26 -1.58
N LEU A 184 -15.45 6.62 -2.42
CA LEU A 184 -15.71 7.30 -3.70
C LEU A 184 -16.46 6.39 -4.68
N ALA A 185 -16.06 5.12 -4.76
CA ALA A 185 -16.75 4.12 -5.59
C ALA A 185 -18.20 3.91 -5.15
N LEU A 186 -18.46 3.87 -3.84
CA LEU A 186 -19.81 3.75 -3.29
C LEU A 186 -20.66 4.99 -3.60
N ALA A 187 -20.13 6.19 -3.40
CA ALA A 187 -20.83 7.42 -3.70
C ALA A 187 -21.19 7.51 -5.19
N ALA A 188 -20.24 7.20 -6.07
CA ALA A 188 -20.49 7.16 -7.51
C ALA A 188 -21.45 6.04 -7.91
N GLY A 189 -21.37 4.88 -7.26
CA GLY A 189 -22.26 3.75 -7.52
C GLY A 189 -23.71 4.04 -7.15
N ILE A 190 -23.96 4.77 -6.06
CA ILE A 190 -25.31 5.22 -5.71
C ILE A 190 -25.85 6.17 -6.79
N VAL A 191 -25.04 7.10 -7.28
CA VAL A 191 -25.41 8.03 -8.35
C VAL A 191 -25.69 7.28 -9.66
N GLN A 192 -24.84 6.31 -10.03
CA GLN A 192 -25.01 5.50 -11.24
C GLN A 192 -26.22 4.58 -11.16
N TRP A 193 -26.48 3.97 -10.01
CA TRP A 193 -27.66 3.13 -9.79
C TRP A 193 -28.95 3.93 -9.99
N LEU A 194 -28.98 5.19 -9.54
CA LEU A 194 -30.12 6.08 -9.72
C LEU A 194 -30.34 6.49 -11.19
N LEU A 195 -29.27 6.62 -11.99
CA LEU A 195 -29.31 7.14 -13.36
C LEU A 195 -29.40 6.07 -14.45
N VAL A 196 -28.61 4.99 -14.33
CA VAL A 196 -28.30 4.08 -15.46
C VAL A 196 -28.72 2.62 -15.17
N ARG A 197 -28.97 2.23 -13.91
CA ARG A 197 -29.29 0.83 -13.51
C ARG A 197 -28.29 -0.20 -14.04
N ASP A 198 -27.01 0.18 -14.19
CA ASP A 198 -25.93 -0.76 -14.49
C ASP A 198 -25.18 -1.11 -13.20
N ASP A 199 -24.92 -2.40 -13.01
CA ASP A 199 -24.39 -2.98 -11.78
C ASP A 199 -22.86 -3.18 -11.83
N SER A 200 -22.20 -2.84 -12.94
CA SER A 200 -20.76 -3.06 -13.13
C SER A 200 -19.94 -1.77 -13.01
N ILE A 201 -19.24 -1.62 -11.88
CA ILE A 201 -18.42 -0.44 -11.59
C ILE A 201 -16.93 -0.85 -11.54
N PRO A 202 -16.08 -0.38 -12.47
CA PRO A 202 -14.66 -0.67 -12.43
C PRO A 202 -14.00 0.08 -11.25
N TYR A 203 -13.22 -0.63 -10.44
CA TYR A 203 -12.58 -0.07 -9.23
C TYR A 203 -11.39 0.86 -9.55
N GLY A 204 -10.62 0.54 -10.58
CA GLY A 204 -9.40 1.27 -10.97
C GLY A 204 -9.56 2.80 -11.08
N PRO A 205 -10.56 3.33 -11.82
CA PRO A 205 -10.78 4.77 -11.92
C PRO A 205 -11.01 5.47 -10.58
N PHE A 206 -11.77 4.86 -9.66
CA PHE A 206 -12.01 5.44 -8.32
C PHE A 206 -10.77 5.38 -7.44
N LEU A 207 -9.92 4.37 -7.62
CA LEU A 207 -8.64 4.28 -6.95
C LEU A 207 -7.68 5.39 -7.42
N CYS A 208 -7.64 5.67 -8.73
CA CYS A 208 -6.91 6.83 -9.27
C CYS A 208 -7.45 8.16 -8.74
N LEU A 209 -8.78 8.30 -8.64
CA LEU A 209 -9.42 9.51 -8.13
C LEU A 209 -9.11 9.72 -6.64
N ALA A 210 -9.13 8.64 -5.85
CA ALA A 210 -8.69 8.66 -4.46
C ALA A 210 -7.22 9.06 -4.32
N ALA A 211 -6.33 8.50 -5.16
CA ALA A 211 -4.92 8.87 -5.17
C ALA A 211 -4.72 10.35 -5.50
N LEU A 212 -5.43 10.87 -6.51
CA LEU A 212 -5.40 12.28 -6.88
C LEU A 212 -5.89 13.16 -5.72
N ALA A 213 -7.01 12.81 -5.10
CA ALA A 213 -7.54 13.53 -3.96
C ALA A 213 -6.54 13.55 -2.78
N VAL A 214 -5.91 12.41 -2.48
CA VAL A 214 -4.90 12.34 -1.43
C VAL A 214 -3.70 13.20 -1.76
N ILE A 215 -3.21 13.21 -3.00
CA ILE A 215 -2.08 14.08 -3.41
C ILE A 215 -2.43 15.55 -3.23
N VAL A 216 -3.62 15.98 -3.66
CA VAL A 216 -4.05 17.39 -3.58
C VAL A 216 -4.31 17.84 -2.15
N PHE A 217 -4.97 17.01 -1.34
CA PHE A 217 -5.38 17.36 0.03
C PHE A 217 -4.41 16.85 1.10
N TRP A 218 -3.23 16.33 0.72
CA TRP A 218 -2.31 15.66 1.64
C TRP A 218 -1.95 16.53 2.85
N ALA A 219 -1.64 17.81 2.65
CA ALA A 219 -1.27 18.71 3.74
C ALA A 219 -2.35 18.77 4.83
N ARG A 220 -3.63 18.90 4.43
CA ARG A 220 -4.75 18.98 5.37
C ARG A 220 -5.08 17.63 6.00
N VAL A 221 -4.91 16.54 5.24
CA VAL A 221 -5.07 15.17 5.77
C VAL A 221 -3.98 14.89 6.81
N TRP A 222 -2.74 15.28 6.52
CA TRP A 222 -1.58 15.06 7.38
C TRP A 222 -1.75 15.71 8.75
N ASP A 223 -2.23 16.96 8.82
CA ASP A 223 -2.47 17.64 10.11
C ASP A 223 -3.43 16.86 11.03
N ARG A 224 -4.43 16.20 10.43
CA ARG A 224 -5.40 15.38 11.16
C ARG A 224 -4.89 13.98 11.47
N LEU A 225 -4.07 13.42 10.59
CA LEU A 225 -3.58 12.04 10.68
C LEU A 225 -2.30 11.91 11.50
N TYR A 226 -1.48 12.96 11.58
CA TYR A 226 -0.23 13.02 12.35
C TYR A 226 -0.36 12.44 13.77
N PRO A 227 -1.35 12.83 14.61
CA PRO A 227 -1.46 12.29 15.97
C PRO A 227 -1.78 10.79 15.99
N LEU A 228 -2.52 10.30 14.99
CA LEU A 228 -2.85 8.87 14.87
C LEU A 228 -1.65 8.05 14.37
N LEU A 229 -0.85 8.62 13.47
CA LEU A 229 0.36 7.98 12.94
C LEU A 229 1.52 8.01 13.94
N ALA A 230 1.57 9.02 14.80
CA ALA A 230 2.51 9.10 15.92
C ALA A 230 2.30 7.95 16.94
N LEU A 231 1.12 7.32 16.94
CA LEU A 231 0.80 6.15 17.75
C LEU A 231 1.51 4.85 17.28
N GLY A 232 2.33 4.94 16.23
CA GLY A 232 3.31 3.92 15.84
C GLY A 232 2.68 2.57 15.51
N TRP A 233 2.73 1.63 16.46
CA TRP A 233 2.25 0.26 16.31
C TRP A 233 0.73 0.14 16.10
N PHE A 234 -0.03 1.15 16.53
CA PHE A 234 -1.48 1.11 16.40
C PHE A 234 -1.95 1.10 14.94
N VAL A 235 -1.21 1.76 14.03
CA VAL A 235 -1.58 1.85 12.61
C VAL A 235 -1.53 0.50 11.89
N PRO A 236 -0.42 -0.28 11.93
CA PRO A 236 -0.39 -1.60 11.32
C PRO A 236 -1.37 -2.57 12.01
N LEU A 237 -1.56 -2.44 13.34
CA LEU A 237 -2.53 -3.26 14.06
C LEU A 237 -3.97 -2.97 13.62
N ALA A 238 -4.35 -1.70 13.51
CA ALA A 238 -5.65 -1.28 13.02
C ALA A 238 -5.89 -1.74 11.57
N LEU A 239 -4.86 -1.74 10.73
CA LEU A 239 -4.95 -2.27 9.38
C LEU A 239 -5.19 -3.78 9.35
N VAL A 240 -4.41 -4.56 10.13
CA VAL A 240 -4.61 -6.01 10.26
C VAL A 240 -5.99 -6.31 10.82
N PHE A 241 -6.45 -5.54 11.81
CA PHE A 241 -7.79 -5.64 12.37
C PHE A 241 -8.88 -5.37 11.34
N CYS A 242 -8.73 -4.33 10.52
CA CYS A 242 -9.67 -4.00 9.45
C CYS A 242 -9.74 -5.10 8.38
N LEU A 243 -8.58 -5.61 7.95
CA LEU A 243 -8.49 -6.78 7.05
C LEU A 243 -9.15 -8.02 7.67
N ALA A 244 -8.95 -8.25 8.97
CA ALA A 244 -9.56 -9.36 9.69
C ALA A 244 -11.09 -9.23 9.78
N ILE A 245 -11.62 -8.01 9.92
CA ILE A 245 -13.08 -7.75 9.93
C ILE A 245 -13.71 -7.91 8.54
N MET A 246 -12.98 -7.61 7.47
CA MET A 246 -13.51 -7.72 6.11
C MET A 246 -13.96 -9.15 5.78
N GLY A 247 -13.23 -10.18 6.24
CA GLY A 247 -13.59 -11.59 6.04
C GLY A 247 -15.00 -11.97 6.55
N PRO A 248 -15.30 -11.80 7.86
CA PRO A 248 -16.63 -12.07 8.40
C PRO A 248 -17.72 -11.17 7.81
N LEU A 249 -17.43 -9.90 7.47
CA LEU A 249 -18.40 -9.03 6.80
C LEU A 249 -18.81 -9.58 5.42
N LEU A 250 -17.83 -10.02 4.61
CA LEU A 250 -18.11 -10.62 3.30
C LEU A 250 -18.86 -11.94 3.42
N LEU A 251 -18.53 -12.77 4.42
CA LEU A 251 -19.27 -13.99 4.72
C LEU A 251 -20.72 -13.71 5.14
N LEU A 252 -20.94 -12.67 5.95
CA LEU A 252 -22.27 -12.24 6.36
C LEU A 252 -23.10 -11.80 5.13
N VAL A 253 -22.55 -10.93 4.29
CA VAL A 253 -23.22 -10.47 3.06
C VAL A 253 -23.52 -11.66 2.14
N HIS A 254 -22.58 -12.58 1.96
CA HIS A 254 -22.78 -13.77 1.15
C HIS A 254 -23.89 -14.67 1.71
N ARG A 255 -23.92 -14.89 3.03
CA ARG A 255 -24.98 -15.66 3.69
C ARG A 255 -26.34 -14.98 3.59
N LEU A 256 -26.41 -13.66 3.80
CA LEU A 256 -27.65 -12.91 3.68
C LEU A 256 -28.21 -13.01 2.26
N ARG A 257 -27.36 -12.87 1.24
CA ARG A 257 -27.77 -13.04 -0.16
C ARG A 257 -28.34 -14.44 -0.43
N MET A 258 -27.65 -15.49 0.02
CA MET A 258 -28.10 -16.88 -0.11
C MET A 258 -29.43 -17.14 0.61
N LEU A 259 -29.66 -16.51 1.76
CA LEU A 259 -30.93 -16.63 2.50
C LEU A 259 -32.06 -15.89 1.80
N LEU A 260 -31.77 -14.72 1.23
CA LEU A 260 -32.75 -13.90 0.53
C LEU A 260 -33.21 -14.59 -0.76
N GLU A 261 -32.29 -15.19 -1.51
CA GLU A 261 -32.61 -16.03 -2.68
C GLU A 261 -33.53 -17.21 -2.28
N LYS A 262 -33.25 -17.91 -1.18
CA LYS A 262 -34.10 -18.99 -0.66
C LYS A 262 -35.48 -18.59 -0.15
N LEU A 263 -35.69 -17.31 0.19
CA LEU A 263 -36.99 -16.79 0.65
C LEU A 263 -37.86 -16.28 -0.50
N LEU A 264 -37.26 -16.03 -1.66
CA LEU A 264 -37.93 -15.59 -2.88
C LEU A 264 -38.33 -16.75 -3.81
N ASP A 265 -37.74 -17.94 -3.62
CA ASP A 265 -38.11 -19.21 -4.26
C ASP A 265 -39.16 -19.99 -3.44
#